data_AF-A0A3B8NE41-F1
#
_entry.id   AF-A0A3B8NE41-F1
#
_cell.length_a   1.000
_cell.length_b   1.000
_cell.length_c   1.000
_cell.angle_alpha   90.00
_cell.angle_beta   90.00
_cell.angle_gamma   90.00
#
_symmetry.space_group_name_H-M   'P 1'
#
loop_
_entity.id
_entity.type
_entity.pdbx_description
1 polymer ?
#
loop_
_entity_poly.entity_id
_entity_poly.type
_entity_poly.pdbx_seq_one_letter_code
_entity_poly.pdbx_strand_id
1 'polypeptide(L)' 'VMSEGSGVVVIEELEHAKARGAEIYCELAGYGVSADAYHMTSPHPDGLGASHCMNNALKHAQVNVEDVDYINAHG' A
#
# COMPACT_ATOMS: atom_id res chain seq x y z
N VAL A 1 -17.39 11.34 -7.38
CA VAL A 1 -17.79 12.62 -6.73
C VAL A 1 -16.57 13.12 -5.98
N MET A 2 -16.26 14.42 -6.01
CA MET A 2 -15.11 14.98 -5.28
C MET A 2 -15.52 15.43 -3.88
N SER A 3 -14.64 15.23 -2.90
CA SER A 3 -14.80 15.64 -1.50
C SER A 3 -13.45 16.07 -0.92
N GLU A 4 -13.47 16.71 0.25
CA GLU A 4 -12.29 17.17 0.98
C GLU A 4 -12.16 16.50 2.36
N GLY A 5 -10.96 16.49 2.94
CA GLY A 5 -10.69 15.89 4.25
C GLY A 5 -9.19 15.76 4.55
N SER A 6 -8.86 15.26 5.74
CA SER A 6 -7.48 14.95 6.17
C SER A 6 -7.44 13.66 6.99
N GLY A 7 -6.34 12.93 6.88
CA GLY A 7 -6.03 11.74 7.66
C GLY A 7 -4.55 11.74 8.04
N VAL A 8 -4.25 11.26 9.25
CA VAL A 8 -2.88 11.22 9.79
C VAL A 8 -2.63 9.85 10.41
N VAL A 9 -1.45 9.31 10.16
CA VAL A 9 -0.93 8.10 10.83
C VAL A 9 0.42 8.42 11.46
N VAL A 10 0.74 7.74 12.56
CA VAL A 10 2.06 7.78 13.19
C VAL A 10 2.72 6.44 12.97
N ILE A 11 3.87 6.44 12.30
CA ILE A 11 4.65 5.24 12.01
C ILE A 11 5.90 5.25 12.89
N GLU A 12 6.19 4.10 13.48
CA GLU A 12 7.27 3.93 14.45
C GLU A 12 7.91 2.56 14.25
N GLU A 13 9.17 2.42 14.62
CA GLU A 13 9.84 1.12 14.63
C GLU A 13 9.18 0.19 15.68
N LEU A 14 8.98 -1.07 15.31
CA LEU A 14 8.14 -2.00 16.06
C LEU A 14 8.64 -2.24 17.49
N GLU A 15 9.95 -2.46 17.66
CA GLU A 15 10.53 -2.73 18.97
C GLU A 15 10.54 -1.48 19.85
N HIS A 16 10.75 -0.30 19.28
CA HIS A 16 10.61 0.98 19.97
C HIS A 16 9.16 1.21 20.44
N ALA A 17 8.18 0.96 19.58
CA ALA A 17 6.76 1.06 19.93
C ALA A 17 6.39 0.10 21.08
N LYS A 18 6.85 -1.17 21.01
CA LYS A 18 6.67 -2.16 22.08
C LYS A 18 7.34 -1.72 23.38
N ALA A 19 8.58 -1.23 23.32
CA ALA A 19 9.36 -0.85 24.50
C ALA A 19 8.70 0.27 25.30
N ARG A 20 8.03 1.22 24.62
CA ARG A 20 7.27 2.29 25.29
C ARG A 20 5.81 1.94 25.60
N GLY A 21 5.37 0.71 25.28
CA GLY A 21 3.99 0.27 25.49
C GLY A 21 2.96 1.00 24.62
N ALA A 22 3.32 1.35 23.38
CA ALA A 22 2.40 1.96 22.43
C ALA A 22 1.27 0.99 22.05
N GLU A 23 0.06 1.52 21.83
CA GLU A 23 -0.99 0.76 21.15
C GLU A 23 -0.64 0.63 19.67
N ILE A 24 -0.63 -0.60 19.16
CA ILE A 24 -0.26 -0.91 17.78
C ILE A 24 -1.50 -1.41 17.06
N TYR A 25 -1.96 -0.63 16.07
CA TYR A 25 -3.15 -0.97 15.28
C TYR A 25 -2.85 -1.99 14.18
N CYS A 26 -1.72 -1.83 13.50
CA CYS A 26 -1.27 -2.70 12.43
C CYS A 26 0.23 -2.56 12.22
N GLU A 27 0.79 -3.45 11.41
CA GLU A 27 2.15 -3.39 10.90
C GLU A 27 2.14 -2.98 9.42
N LEU A 28 3.03 -2.06 9.04
CA LEU A 28 3.28 -1.72 7.65
C LEU A 28 4.25 -2.75 7.05
N ALA A 29 3.73 -3.88 6.58
CA ALA A 29 4.54 -5.01 6.14
C ALA A 29 5.29 -4.76 4.81
N GLY A 30 4.72 -3.98 3.88
CA GLY A 30 5.36 -3.74 2.59
C GLY A 30 4.81 -2.54 1.84
N TYR A 31 5.53 -2.19 0.78
CA TYR A 31 5.26 -1.03 -0.07
C TYR A 31 5.79 -1.29 -1.48
N GLY A 32 5.04 -0.85 -2.49
CA GLY A 32 5.37 -1.01 -3.89
C GLY A 32 5.08 0.28 -4.66
N VAL A 33 5.91 0.55 -5.68
CA VAL A 33 5.76 1.70 -6.58
C VAL A 33 6.08 1.26 -7.99
N SER A 34 5.36 1.82 -8.94
CA SER A 34 5.62 1.72 -10.37
C SER A 34 4.99 2.93 -11.09
N ALA A 35 5.27 3.07 -12.37
CA ALA A 35 4.63 4.06 -13.23
C ALA A 35 4.17 3.37 -14.53
N ASP A 36 3.01 3.78 -15.05
CA ASP A 36 2.46 3.23 -16.30
C ASP A 36 3.31 3.58 -17.53
N ALA A 37 3.96 4.75 -17.53
CA ALA A 37 4.75 5.27 -18.65
C ALA A 37 4.04 5.20 -20.02
N TYR A 38 2.71 5.35 -20.03
CA TYR A 38 1.86 5.09 -21.20
C TYR A 38 1.26 6.37 -21.84
N HIS A 39 0.42 7.09 -21.09
CA HIS A 39 -0.28 8.28 -21.57
C HIS A 39 -0.34 9.33 -20.46
N MET A 40 -0.55 10.60 -20.84
CA MET A 40 -0.52 11.72 -19.89
C MET A 40 -1.65 11.67 -18.86
N THR A 41 -2.83 11.17 -19.23
CA THR A 41 -4.02 11.13 -18.37
C THR A 41 -4.80 9.82 -18.43
N SER A 42 -4.50 8.96 -19.41
CA SER A 42 -5.23 7.71 -19.59
C SER A 42 -4.46 6.60 -18.89
N PRO A 43 -5.15 5.71 -18.15
CA PRO A 43 -4.50 4.54 -17.57
C PRO A 43 -3.99 3.61 -18.67
N HIS A 44 -2.99 2.80 -18.35
CA HIS A 44 -2.61 1.70 -19.23
C HIS A 44 -3.81 0.75 -19.46
N PRO A 45 -4.16 0.37 -20.71
CA PRO A 45 -5.35 -0.44 -21.00
C PRO A 45 -5.36 -1.78 -20.27
N ASP A 46 -4.18 -2.41 -20.13
CA ASP A 46 -4.02 -3.68 -19.42
C ASP A 46 -3.66 -3.53 -17.92
N GLY A 47 -3.61 -2.30 -17.38
CA GLY A 47 -3.32 -2.07 -15.95
C GLY A 47 -1.93 -2.53 -15.48
N LEU A 48 -0.95 -2.63 -16.38
CA LEU A 48 0.36 -3.23 -16.07
C LEU A 48 1.10 -2.53 -14.93
N GLY A 49 1.06 -1.21 -14.85
CA GLY A 49 1.68 -0.49 -13.72
C GLY A 49 1.01 -0.84 -12.41
N ALA A 50 -0.33 -0.82 -12.32
CA ALA A 50 -1.03 -1.23 -11.10
C ALA A 50 -0.67 -2.68 -10.68
N SER A 51 -0.62 -3.62 -11.62
CA SER A 51 -0.20 -5.00 -11.36
C SER A 51 1.24 -5.09 -10.85
N HIS A 52 2.19 -4.38 -11.47
CA HIS A 52 3.57 -4.33 -11.00
C HIS A 52 3.68 -3.70 -9.60
N CYS A 53 2.93 -2.64 -9.32
CA CYS A 53 2.88 -2.01 -8.00
C CYS A 53 2.47 -3.01 -6.91
N MET A 54 1.36 -3.72 -7.12
CA MET A 54 0.87 -4.73 -6.17
C MET A 54 1.86 -5.87 -5.98
N ASN A 55 2.42 -6.41 -7.07
CA ASN A 55 3.42 -7.48 -7.00
C ASN A 55 4.69 -7.04 -6.24
N ASN A 56 5.15 -5.80 -6.45
CA ASN A 56 6.30 -5.25 -5.71
C ASN A 56 6.00 -5.11 -4.22
N ALA A 57 4.79 -4.65 -3.85
CA ALA A 57 4.38 -4.51 -2.46
C ALA A 57 4.31 -5.87 -1.74
N LEU A 58 3.69 -6.88 -2.36
CA LEU A 58 3.61 -8.25 -1.82
C LEU A 58 5.00 -8.87 -1.67
N LYS A 59 5.86 -8.71 -2.67
CA LYS A 59 7.24 -9.18 -2.62
C LYS A 59 8.04 -8.52 -1.50
N HIS A 60 7.86 -7.22 -1.29
CA HIS A 60 8.51 -6.49 -0.20
C HIS A 60 8.00 -6.98 1.16
N ALA A 61 6.69 -7.19 1.30
CA ALA A 61 6.06 -7.74 2.49
C ALA A 61 6.35 -9.23 2.74
N GLN A 62 6.90 -9.95 1.75
CA GLN A 62 7.13 -11.39 1.81
C GLN A 62 5.85 -12.20 2.09
N VAL A 63 4.72 -11.75 1.56
CA VAL A 63 3.40 -12.41 1.68
C VAL A 63 2.93 -12.93 0.32
N ASN A 64 2.12 -13.98 0.31
CA ASN A 64 1.50 -14.50 -0.90
C ASN A 64 0.19 -13.77 -1.19
N VAL A 65 -0.31 -13.91 -2.41
CA VAL A 65 -1.59 -13.29 -2.82
C VAL A 65 -2.75 -13.88 -2.03
N GLU A 66 -2.68 -15.17 -1.70
CA GLU A 66 -3.68 -15.91 -0.94
C GLU A 66 -3.77 -15.46 0.53
N ASP A 67 -2.75 -14.76 1.04
CA ASP A 67 -2.72 -14.21 2.40
C ASP A 67 -3.46 -12.85 2.49
N VAL A 68 -3.98 -12.33 1.37
CA VAL A 68 -4.68 -11.03 1.32
C VAL A 68 -6.19 -11.20 1.44
N ASP A 69 -6.75 -10.81 2.57
CA ASP A 69 -8.19 -10.89 2.83
C ASP A 69 -9.00 -9.72 2.25
N TYR A 70 -8.40 -8.52 2.22
CA TYR A 70 -9.10 -7.29 1.89
C TYR A 70 -8.24 -6.33 1.06
N ILE A 71 -8.87 -5.69 0.07
CA ILE A 71 -8.27 -4.68 -0.79
C ILE A 71 -9.11 -3.40 -0.72
N ASN A 72 -8.50 -2.31 -0.27
CA ASN A 72 -9.07 -0.97 -0.45
C ASN A 72 -8.66 -0.45 -1.85
N ALA A 73 -9.57 -0.54 -2.82
CA ALA A 73 -9.32 -0.13 -4.19
C ALA A 73 -9.25 1.40 -4.36
N HIS A 74 -8.57 1.86 -5.41
CA HIS A 74 -8.41 3.30 -5.71
C HIS A 74 -9.71 3.99 -6.13
N GLY A 75 -10.55 3.31 -6.92
CA GLY A 75 -11.73 3.87 -7.59
C GLY A 75 -13.01 3.16 -7.21
#